data_AF-A0A380MWR1-F1
#
_entry.id   AF-A0A380MWR1-F1
#
_cell.length_a   1.000
_cell.length_b   1.000
_cell.length_c   1.000
_cell.angle_alpha   90.00
_cell.angle_beta   90.00
_cell.angle_gamma   90.00
#
_symmetry.space_group_name_H-M   'P 1'
#
loop_
_entity.id
_entity.type
_entity.pdbx_description
1 polymer ?
#
loop_
_entity_poly.entity_id
_entity_poly.type
_entity_poly.pdbx_seq_one_letter_code
_entity_poly.pdbx_strand_id
1 'polypeptide(L)'
;MVTELFRRLAKFVESNLIIERTQVGLQVAQARGKNVGCPKRLNPQHIKEIKILMYSLGISTADISKHYGVSRDTFTNFRNDKLI
;
A
#
# COMPACT_ATOMS: atom_id res chain seq x y z
N MET A 1 16.76 37.07 -6.21
CA MET A 1 17.84 36.24 -5.64
C MET A 1 17.68 36.01 -4.15
N VAL A 2 17.51 37.07 -3.34
CA VAL A 2 17.39 36.97 -1.87
C VAL A 2 16.15 36.18 -1.42
N THR A 3 15.00 36.38 -2.06
CA THR A 3 13.75 35.65 -1.74
C THR A 3 13.86 34.14 -1.95
N GLU A 4 14.60 33.70 -2.97
CA GLU A 4 14.80 32.27 -3.24
C GLU A 4 15.68 31.60 -2.17
N LEU A 5 16.66 32.33 -1.64
CA LEU A 5 17.49 31.85 -0.53
C LEU A 5 16.66 31.63 0.74
N PHE A 6 15.82 32.61 1.11
CA PHE A 6 14.93 32.49 2.27
C PHE A 6 13.89 31.38 2.09
N ARG A 7 13.32 31.23 0.89
CA ARG A 7 12.42 30.13 0.57
C ARG A 7 13.09 28.76 0.75
N ARG A 8 14.36 28.63 0.36
CA ARG A 8 15.13 27.39 0.49
C ARG A 8 15.48 27.06 1.95
N LEU A 9 15.78 28.07 2.76
CA LEU A 9 16.07 27.92 4.19
C LEU A 9 14.81 27.61 5.02
N ALA A 10 13.72 28.36 4.82
CA ALA A 10 12.46 28.16 5.54
C ALA A 10 11.91 26.74 5.29
N LYS A 11 11.92 26.29 4.04
CA LYS A 11 11.52 24.92 3.69
C LYS A 11 12.34 23.84 4.40
N PHE A 12 13.63 24.05 4.61
CA PHE A 12 14.49 23.04 5.24
C PHE A 12 14.22 22.91 6.74
N VAL A 13 14.14 24.03 7.45
CA VAL A 13 13.92 24.04 8.90
C VAL A 13 12.50 23.58 9.27
N GLU A 14 11.49 24.02 8.52
CA GLU A 14 10.09 23.69 8.81
C GLU A 14 9.71 22.26 8.42
N SER A 15 10.21 21.75 7.28
CA SER A 15 9.85 20.41 6.81
C SER A 15 10.36 19.31 7.74
N ASN A 16 11.60 19.43 8.22
CA ASN A 16 12.18 18.40 9.09
C ASN A 16 11.37 18.26 10.39
N LEU A 17 11.01 19.37 11.02
CA LEU A 17 10.21 19.38 12.24
C LEU A 17 8.78 18.84 12.02
N ILE A 18 8.16 19.14 10.88
CA ILE A 18 6.82 18.63 10.52
C ILE A 18 6.85 17.12 10.25
N ILE A 19 7.89 16.64 9.56
CA ILE A 19 8.09 15.21 9.27
C ILE A 19 8.29 14.44 10.57
N GLU A 20 9.18 14.92 11.45
CA GLU A 20 9.44 14.29 12.76
C GLU A 20 8.17 14.16 13.59
N ARG A 21 7.38 15.24 13.70
CA ARG A 21 6.10 15.21 14.42
C ARG A 21 5.10 14.22 13.80
N THR A 22 5.04 14.17 12.47
CA THR A 22 4.16 13.24 11.75
C THR A 22 4.57 11.79 11.99
N GLN A 23 5.88 11.50 11.98
CA GLN A 23 6.42 10.17 12.25
C GLN A 23 6.14 9.74 13.69
N VAL A 24 6.37 10.62 14.68
CA VAL A 24 6.04 10.35 16.08
C VAL A 24 4.53 10.09 16.25
N GLY A 25 3.68 10.89 15.62
CA GLY A 25 2.23 10.67 15.64
C GLY A 25 1.80 9.35 14.99
N LEU A 26 2.42 8.97 13.87
CA LEU A 26 2.19 7.68 13.22
C LEU A 26 2.60 6.50 14.11
N GLN A 27 3.76 6.58 14.76
CA GLN A 27 4.22 5.55 15.70
C GLN A 27 3.26 5.39 16.87
N VAL A 28 2.77 6.49 17.45
CA VAL A 28 1.77 6.45 18.52
C VAL A 28 0.46 5.83 18.03
N ALA A 29 0.01 6.14 16.81
CA ALA A 29 -1.19 5.53 16.23
C ALA A 29 -1.02 4.02 15.97
N GLN A 30 0.15 3.60 15.49
CA GLN A 30 0.50 2.20 15.28
C GLN A 30 0.55 1.42 16.59
N ALA A 31 1.17 1.98 17.65
CA ALA A 31 1.23 1.37 18.98
C ALA A 31 -0.17 1.17 19.59
N ARG A 32 -1.13 2.02 19.24
CA ARG A 32 -2.56 1.88 19.61
C ARG A 32 -3.30 0.84 18.76
N GLY A 33 -2.64 0.18 17.81
CA GLY A 33 -3.24 -0.83 16.91
C GLY A 33 -4.02 -0.25 15.74
N LYS A 34 -3.85 1.04 15.41
CA LYS A 34 -4.50 1.61 14.23
C LYS A 34 -3.74 1.21 12.97
N ASN A 35 -4.40 0.45 12.09
CA ASN A 35 -3.89 0.15 10.76
C ASN A 35 -3.82 1.44 9.93
N VAL A 36 -2.62 1.99 9.78
CA VAL A 36 -2.35 3.18 8.98
C VAL A 36 -1.92 2.78 7.57
N GLY A 37 -2.70 3.17 6.56
CA GLY A 37 -2.45 2.84 5.16
C GLY A 37 -3.74 2.63 4.37
N CYS A 38 -3.61 2.38 3.07
CA CYS A 38 -4.74 2.01 2.23
C CYS A 38 -5.22 0.60 2.63
N PRO A 39 -6.50 0.41 2.99
CA PRO A 39 -7.01 -0.93 3.29
C PRO A 39 -6.88 -1.84 2.07
N LYS A 40 -6.53 -3.10 2.29
CA LYS A 40 -6.51 -4.09 1.22
C LYS A 40 -7.93 -4.24 0.65
N ARG A 41 -8.05 -4.12 -0.68
CA ARG A 41 -9.34 -4.30 -1.38
C ARG A 41 -9.84 -5.75 -1.36
N LEU A 42 -8.94 -6.70 -1.09
CA LEU A 42 -9.21 -8.13 -1.02
C LEU A 42 -9.25 -8.61 0.43
N ASN A 43 -10.33 -9.31 0.78
CA ASN A 43 -10.47 -10.01 2.06
C ASN A 43 -9.52 -11.24 2.08
N PRO A 44 -8.90 -11.61 3.22
CA PRO A 44 -8.14 -12.86 3.37
C PRO A 44 -8.86 -14.12 2.88
N GLN A 45 -10.18 -14.20 2.98
CA GLN A 45 -10.95 -15.32 2.41
C GLN A 45 -10.87 -15.34 0.87
N HIS A 46 -11.11 -14.19 0.22
CA HIS A 46 -11.00 -14.06 -1.23
C HIS A 46 -9.58 -14.37 -1.72
N ILE A 47 -8.53 -14.04 -0.94
CA ILE A 47 -7.15 -14.38 -1.30
C ILE A 47 -6.96 -15.91 -1.35
N LYS A 48 -7.54 -16.66 -0.41
CA LYS A 48 -7.46 -18.14 -0.42
C LYS A 48 -8.21 -18.73 -1.62
N GLU A 49 -9.42 -18.23 -1.89
CA GLU A 49 -10.24 -18.63 -3.02
C GLU A 49 -9.51 -18.37 -4.35
N ILE A 50 -8.97 -17.17 -4.53
CA ILE A 50 -8.18 -16.79 -5.70
C ILE A 50 -6.99 -17.72 -5.89
N LYS A 51 -6.26 -18.06 -4.82
CA LYS A 51 -5.13 -19.00 -4.91
C LYS A 51 -5.59 -20.36 -5.44
N ILE A 52 -6.68 -20.91 -4.91
CA ILE A 52 -7.25 -22.19 -5.36
C ILE A 52 -7.69 -22.11 -6.84
N LEU A 53 -8.38 -21.03 -7.22
CA LEU A 53 -8.83 -20.79 -8.60
C LEU A 53 -7.65 -20.64 -9.57
N MET A 54 -6.53 -20.05 -9.13
CA MET A 54 -5.32 -19.92 -9.94
C MET A 54 -4.58 -21.25 -10.16
N TYR A 55 -4.66 -22.20 -9.22
CA TYR A 55 -4.07 -23.54 -9.37
C TYR A 55 -4.98 -24.50 -10.16
N SER A 56 -6.27 -24.19 -10.30
CA SER A 56 -7.19 -24.98 -11.12
C SER A 56 -6.87 -24.82 -12.60
N LEU A 57 -6.66 -25.95 -13.29
CA LEU A 57 -6.42 -25.98 -14.73
C LEU A 57 -7.73 -25.63 -15.47
N GLY A 58 -7.84 -24.39 -15.96
CA GLY A 58 -8.95 -24.00 -16.85
C GLY A 58 -9.46 -22.58 -16.70
N ILE A 59 -9.06 -21.84 -15.66
CA ILE A 59 -9.55 -20.47 -15.42
C ILE A 59 -8.48 -19.45 -15.79
N SER A 60 -8.83 -18.51 -16.68
CA SER A 60 -7.92 -17.43 -17.05
C SER A 60 -7.83 -16.38 -15.95
N THR A 61 -6.61 -15.91 -15.67
CA THR A 61 -6.36 -14.78 -14.74
C THR A 61 -7.17 -13.52 -15.08
N ALA A 62 -7.53 -13.34 -16.37
CA ALA A 62 -8.36 -12.24 -16.82
C ALA A 62 -9.81 -12.35 -16.29
N ASP A 63 -10.37 -13.55 -16.26
CA ASP A 63 -11.76 -13.76 -15.82
C ASP A 63 -11.86 -13.63 -14.29
N ILE A 64 -10.86 -14.13 -13.57
CA ILE A 64 -10.74 -13.93 -12.12
C ILE A 64 -10.63 -12.42 -11.82
N SER A 65 -9.84 -11.68 -12.58
CA SER A 65 -9.67 -10.23 -12.36
C SER A 65 -10.96 -9.43 -12.54
N LYS A 66 -11.78 -9.79 -13.52
CA LYS A 66 -13.09 -9.18 -13.76
C LYS A 66 -14.06 -9.48 -12.64
N HIS A 67 -14.09 -10.72 -12.15
CA HIS A 67 -14.99 -11.14 -11.08
C HIS A 67 -14.72 -10.41 -9.76
N TYR A 68 -13.44 -10.17 -9.43
CA TYR A 68 -13.06 -9.50 -8.19
C TYR A 68 -12.81 -7.99 -8.34
N GLY A 69 -12.90 -7.43 -9.55
CA GLY A 69 -12.72 -6.00 -9.81
C GLY A 69 -11.32 -5.46 -9.45
N VAL A 70 -10.29 -6.31 -9.54
CA VAL A 70 -8.88 -5.95 -9.24
C VAL A 70 -8.01 -6.08 -10.48
N SER A 71 -6.94 -5.29 -10.57
CA SER A 71 -6.06 -5.32 -11.76
C SER A 71 -5.42 -6.70 -11.94
N ARG A 72 -5.16 -7.08 -13.19
CA ARG A 72 -4.39 -8.28 -13.52
C ARG A 72 -3.04 -8.32 -12.81
N ASP A 73 -2.40 -7.15 -12.63
CA ASP A 73 -1.11 -7.02 -11.93
C ASP A 73 -1.17 -7.46 -10.47
N THR A 74 -2.33 -7.31 -9.83
CA THR A 74 -2.55 -7.77 -8.45
C THR A 74 -2.38 -9.28 -8.35
N PHE A 75 -2.77 -10.04 -9.38
CA PHE A 75 -2.59 -11.49 -9.44
C PHE A 75 -1.18 -11.92 -9.82
N THR A 76 -0.50 -11.15 -10.68
CA THR A 76 0.90 -11.40 -11.00
C THR A 76 1.77 -11.32 -9.74
N ASN A 77 1.48 -10.38 -8.84
CA ASN A 77 2.16 -10.29 -7.54
C ASN A 77 1.90 -11.51 -6.65
N PHE A 78 0.67 -12.06 -6.63
CA PHE A 78 0.36 -13.27 -5.85
C PHE A 78 1.16 -14.50 -6.30
N ARG A 79 1.56 -14.58 -7.58
CA ARG A 79 2.40 -15.69 -8.09
C ARG A 79 3.84 -15.61 -7.59
N ASN A 80 4.35 -14.41 -7.34
CA ASN A 80 5.71 -14.16 -6.87
C ASN A 80 5.82 -14.10 -5.34
N ASP A 81 4.74 -14.40 -4.64
CA ASP A 81 4.61 -14.02 -3.24
C ASP A 81 5.29 -15.04 -2.29
N LYS A 82 6.59 -14.81 -2.12
CA LYS A 82 7.39 -15.09 -0.93
C LYS A 82 7.34 -13.90 0.08
N LEU A 83 6.40 -12.96 -0.06
CA LEU A 83 6.33 -11.74 0.75
C LEU A 83 4.95 -11.57 1.39
N ILE A 84 4.64 -12.49 2.30
CA ILE A 84 3.94 -12.17 3.54
C ILE A 84 4.88 -12.53 4.68
#